data_AF-A0A3D0MFL5-F1
#
_entry.id   AF-A0A3D0MFL5-F1
#
_cell.length_a   1.000
_cell.length_b   1.000
_cell.length_c   1.000
_cell.angle_alpha   90.00
_cell.angle_beta   90.00
_cell.angle_gamma   90.00
#
_symmetry.space_group_name_H-M   'P 1'
#
loop_
_entity.id
_entity.type
_entity.pdbx_description
1 polymer ?
#
loop_
_entity_poly.entity_id
_entity_poly.type
_entity_poly.pdbx_seq_one_letter_code
_entity_poly.pdbx_strand_id
1 'polypeptide(L)'
;MSNQNRGTDLPEFIHDLDAGVFAEKVARALGDVAAGVVDQNKAGEVTLKFTMGKVGNTPRVQIKHKLSYKVPEMNGSYSQENTTESVMHVNPGGRITQFPENQGQFFTKKGEVETHQDEKE
;
A
#
# COMPACT_ATOMS: atom_id res chain seq x y z
N MET A 1 -24.47 -8.21 16.34
CA MET A 1 -23.52 -8.50 15.24
C MET A 1 -22.38 -7.50 15.36
N SER A 2 -21.18 -7.98 15.65
CA SER A 2 -20.04 -7.16 16.07
C SER A 2 -19.57 -6.23 14.96
N ASN A 3 -19.45 -4.94 15.29
CA ASN A 3 -18.94 -3.88 14.45
C ASN A 3 -17.41 -3.96 14.38
N GLN A 4 -16.88 -5.08 13.88
CA GLN A 4 -15.45 -5.28 13.64
C GLN A 4 -15.07 -4.47 12.39
N ASN A 5 -14.07 -3.62 12.52
CA ASN A 5 -13.61 -2.70 11.48
C ASN A 5 -13.25 -3.46 10.19
N ARG A 6 -14.18 -3.52 9.23
CA ARG A 6 -14.00 -4.15 7.91
C ARG A 6 -13.08 -3.38 6.97
N GLY A 7 -12.60 -2.20 7.41
CA GLY A 7 -11.67 -1.40 6.64
C GLY A 7 -10.32 -2.09 6.45
N THR A 8 -9.60 -1.65 5.42
CA THR A 8 -8.17 -1.90 5.25
C THR A 8 -7.40 -1.22 6.38
N ASP A 9 -6.49 -1.95 7.02
CA ASP A 9 -5.54 -1.38 7.98
C ASP A 9 -4.55 -0.48 7.22
N LEU A 10 -4.63 0.83 7.45
CA LEU A 10 -3.85 1.82 6.70
C LEU A 10 -2.34 1.70 6.98
N PRO A 11 -1.88 1.63 8.26
CA PRO A 11 -0.48 1.33 8.57
C PRO A 11 0.05 0.10 7.83
N GLU A 12 -0.62 -1.05 7.94
CA GLU A 12 -0.20 -2.30 7.28
C GLU A 12 -0.17 -2.13 5.76
N PHE A 13 -1.23 -1.54 5.19
CA PHE A 13 -1.32 -1.28 3.76
C PHE A 13 -0.14 -0.43 3.25
N ILE A 14 0.22 0.66 3.94
CA ILE A 14 1.33 1.53 3.52
C ILE A 14 2.68 0.82 3.65
N HIS A 15 2.85 -0.05 4.63
CA HIS A 15 4.05 -0.88 4.79
C HIS A 15 4.15 -1.99 3.74
N ASP A 16 3.04 -2.52 3.25
CA ASP A 16 3.05 -3.53 2.18
C ASP A 16 3.40 -2.93 0.80
N LEU A 17 3.16 -1.63 0.60
CA LEU A 17 3.48 -0.95 -0.66
C LEU A 17 5.00 -0.85 -0.87
N ASP A 18 5.45 -1.24 -2.07
CA ASP A 18 6.87 -1.24 -2.46
C ASP A 18 7.76 -1.99 -1.44
N ALA A 19 7.22 -3.05 -0.82
CA ALA A 19 7.88 -3.83 0.24
C ALA A 19 8.40 -2.95 1.41
N GLY A 20 7.65 -1.90 1.76
CA GLY A 20 7.96 -0.99 2.85
C GLY A 20 8.79 0.23 2.45
N VAL A 21 9.42 0.21 1.27
CA VAL A 21 10.24 1.32 0.77
C VAL A 21 9.38 2.56 0.54
N PHE A 22 8.10 2.40 0.19
CA PHE A 22 7.19 3.53 0.02
C PHE A 22 7.00 4.30 1.33
N ALA A 23 6.80 3.59 2.45
CA ALA A 23 6.64 4.21 3.77
C ALA A 23 7.88 5.06 4.14
N GLU A 24 9.08 4.54 3.88
CA GLU A 24 10.34 5.27 4.13
C GLU A 24 10.46 6.53 3.27
N LYS A 25 10.11 6.44 1.98
CA LYS A 25 10.12 7.58 1.06
C LYS A 25 9.15 8.68 1.51
N VAL A 26 7.94 8.30 1.94
CA VAL A 26 6.93 9.25 2.43
C VAL A 26 7.40 9.91 3.73
N ALA A 27 7.95 9.14 4.67
CA ALA A 27 8.48 9.67 5.92
C ALA A 27 9.60 10.70 5.68
N ARG A 28 10.51 10.41 4.76
CA ARG A 28 11.59 11.33 4.37
C ARG A 28 11.04 12.59 3.70
N ALA A 29 10.12 12.44 2.75
CA ALA A 29 9.52 13.58 2.06
C ALA A 29 8.79 14.52 3.02
N LEU A 30 8.08 13.99 4.02
CA LEU A 30 7.45 14.78 5.07
C LEU A 30 8.48 15.57 5.88
N GLY A 31 9.60 14.95 6.24
CA GLY A 31 10.70 15.61 6.94
C GLY A 31 11.33 16.74 6.13
N ASP A 32 11.66 16.48 4.87
CA ASP A 32 12.29 17.46 3.98
C ASP A 32 11.39 18.67 3.73
N VAL A 33 10.10 18.44 3.48
CA VAL A 33 9.12 19.53 3.28
C VAL A 33 8.92 20.32 4.56
N ALA A 34 8.78 19.67 5.72
CA ALA A 34 8.62 20.35 6.99
C ALA A 34 9.83 21.24 7.33
N ALA A 35 11.05 20.74 7.12
CA ALA A 35 12.27 21.52 7.31
C ALA A 35 12.31 22.75 6.40
N GLY A 36 12.03 22.59 5.10
CA GLY A 36 11.98 23.71 4.16
C GLY A 36 10.92 24.75 4.53
N VAL A 37 9.73 24.31 4.98
CA VAL A 37 8.66 25.23 5.40
C VAL A 37 9.09 26.09 6.58
N VAL A 38 9.73 25.49 7.58
CA VAL A 38 10.21 26.19 8.79
C VAL A 38 11.37 27.13 8.44
N ASP A 39 12.34 26.68 7.67
CA ASP A 39 13.54 27.47 7.35
C ASP A 39 13.22 28.67 6.45
N GLN A 40 12.28 28.50 5.52
CA GLN A 40 12.00 29.49 4.47
C GLN A 40 10.73 30.31 4.71
N ASN A 41 9.92 29.95 5.72
CA ASN A 41 8.60 30.55 5.99
C ASN A 41 7.69 30.60 4.74
N LYS A 42 7.77 29.56 3.90
CA LYS A 42 7.00 29.41 2.66
C LYS A 42 6.22 28.10 2.73
N ALA A 43 5.08 28.04 2.03
CA ALA A 43 4.28 26.82 1.95
C ALA A 43 5.02 25.73 1.15
N GLY A 44 4.93 24.49 1.65
CA GLY A 44 5.38 23.27 0.99
C GLY A 44 4.21 22.30 0.81
N GLU A 45 4.39 21.30 -0.04
CA GLU A 45 3.30 20.36 -0.38
C GLU A 45 3.83 18.92 -0.43
N VAL A 46 3.04 17.97 0.08
CA VAL A 46 3.23 16.53 -0.11
C VAL A 46 1.91 15.94 -0.59
N THR A 47 1.94 15.28 -1.74
CA THR A 47 0.79 14.71 -2.43
C THR A 47 1.00 13.22 -2.69
N LEU A 48 0.12 12.40 -2.11
CA LEU A 48 0.03 10.96 -2.34
C LEU A 48 -1.16 10.67 -3.25
N LYS A 49 -0.90 10.03 -4.38
CA LYS A 49 -1.95 9.66 -5.35
C LYS A 49 -1.95 8.16 -5.56
N PHE A 50 -3.08 7.53 -5.23
CA PHE A 50 -3.32 6.11 -5.46
C PHE A 50 -4.27 5.95 -6.65
N THR A 51 -3.88 5.17 -7.65
CA THR A 51 -4.71 4.80 -8.79
C THR A 51 -4.82 3.29 -8.85
N MET A 52 -6.04 2.77 -8.83
CA MET A 52 -6.30 1.33 -8.76
C MET A 52 -6.85 0.80 -10.08
N GLY A 53 -6.34 -0.33 -10.54
CA GLY A 53 -6.86 -1.07 -11.70
C GLY A 53 -7.00 -2.55 -11.36
N LYS A 54 -8.04 -3.22 -11.84
CA LYS A 54 -8.23 -4.66 -11.63
C LYS A 54 -7.20 -5.45 -12.45
N VAL A 55 -6.62 -6.49 -11.85
CA VAL A 55 -5.68 -7.39 -12.54
C VAL A 55 -6.44 -8.55 -13.17
N GLY A 56 -6.68 -8.45 -14.47
CA GLY A 56 -7.36 -9.49 -15.26
C GLY A 56 -8.69 -9.92 -14.64
N ASN A 57 -8.95 -11.23 -14.58
CA ASN A 57 -10.14 -11.78 -13.92
C ASN A 57 -9.87 -12.26 -12.49
N THR A 58 -8.79 -11.82 -11.85
CA THR A 58 -8.45 -12.21 -10.48
C THR A 58 -9.04 -11.24 -9.46
N PRO A 59 -9.24 -11.65 -8.19
CA PRO A 59 -9.61 -10.76 -7.09
C PRO A 59 -8.42 -9.87 -6.61
N ARG A 60 -7.55 -9.48 -7.52
CA ARG A 60 -6.36 -8.65 -7.23
C ARG A 60 -6.50 -7.27 -7.89
N VAL A 61 -5.94 -6.27 -7.23
CA VAL A 61 -5.88 -4.89 -7.68
C VAL A 61 -4.43 -4.44 -7.82
N GLN A 62 -4.10 -3.83 -8.94
CA GLN A 62 -2.86 -3.12 -9.15
C GLN A 62 -3.04 -1.70 -8.64
N ILE A 63 -2.17 -1.28 -7.74
CA ILE A 63 -2.20 0.03 -7.08
C ILE A 63 -0.96 0.78 -7.53
N LYS A 64 -1.15 1.73 -8.45
CA LYS A 64 -0.13 2.73 -8.78
C LYS A 64 -0.15 3.79 -7.70
N HIS A 65 0.94 3.91 -6.97
CA HIS A 65 1.09 4.87 -5.89
C HIS A 65 2.18 5.87 -6.27
N LYS A 66 1.78 7.13 -6.36
CA LYS A 66 2.64 8.26 -6.72
C LYS A 66 2.81 9.17 -5.52
N LEU A 67 4.06 9.39 -5.13
CA LEU A 67 4.49 10.41 -4.18
C LEU A 67 5.03 11.59 -4.98
N SER A 68 4.44 12.77 -4.78
CA SER A 68 4.94 14.03 -5.31
C SER A 68 5.06 15.02 -4.17
N TYR A 69 6.20 15.71 -4.06
CA TYR A 69 6.37 16.72 -3.02
C TYR A 69 7.19 17.91 -3.51
N LYS A 70 6.93 19.06 -2.88
CA LYS A 70 7.55 20.34 -3.17
C LYS A 70 8.09 20.96 -1.88
N VAL A 71 9.41 21.06 -1.78
CA VAL A 71 10.13 21.68 -0.68
C VAL A 71 10.42 23.13 -1.06
N PRO A 72 10.01 24.13 -0.26
CA PRO A 72 10.39 25.51 -0.50
C PRO A 72 11.86 25.74 -0.15
N GLU A 73 12.57 26.51 -0.98
CA GLU A 73 13.95 26.92 -0.72
C GLU A 73 14.09 28.45 -0.72
N MET A 74 15.25 28.96 -0.31
CA MET A 74 15.53 30.41 -0.27
C MET A 74 15.32 31.03 -1.65
N ASN A 75 15.82 30.37 -2.70
CA ASN A 75 15.63 30.76 -4.09
C ASN A 75 14.96 29.63 -4.90
N GLY A 76 13.62 29.64 -4.92
CA GLY A 76 12.83 28.69 -5.70
C GLY A 76 12.22 27.58 -4.85
N SER A 77 12.10 26.40 -5.45
CA SER A 77 11.53 25.21 -4.82
C SER A 77 12.12 23.95 -5.41
N TYR A 78 12.39 22.96 -4.57
CA TYR A 78 12.74 21.61 -4.97
C TYR A 78 11.48 20.78 -5.14
N SER A 79 11.40 19.97 -6.20
CA SER A 79 10.27 19.07 -6.43
C SER A 79 10.76 17.67 -6.79
N GLN A 80 10.17 16.66 -6.17
CA GLN A 80 10.48 15.26 -6.46
C GLN A 80 9.19 14.46 -6.67
N GLU A 81 9.26 13.56 -7.64
CA GLU A 81 8.18 12.65 -7.99
C GLU A 81 8.70 11.21 -8.01
N ASN A 82 7.96 10.30 -7.40
CA ASN A 82 8.22 8.87 -7.44
C ASN A 82 6.90 8.14 -7.70
N THR A 83 6.86 7.32 -8.74
CA THR A 83 5.71 6.48 -9.07
C THR A 83 6.13 5.03 -9.07
N THR A 84 5.48 4.25 -8.22
CA THR A 84 5.70 2.80 -8.08
C THR A 84 4.36 2.08 -8.12
N GLU A 85 4.40 0.78 -8.37
CA GLU A 85 3.20 -0.03 -8.55
C GLU A 85 3.30 -1.30 -7.70
N SER A 86 2.21 -1.68 -7.03
CA SER A 86 2.14 -2.90 -6.23
C SER A 86 0.82 -3.61 -6.49
N VAL A 87 0.82 -4.94 -6.45
CA VAL A 87 -0.37 -5.76 -6.67
C VAL A 87 -0.84 -6.36 -5.36
N MET A 88 -2.04 -5.98 -4.94
CA MET A 88 -2.65 -6.40 -3.68
C MET A 88 -3.87 -7.30 -3.92
N HIS A 89 -4.24 -8.12 -2.93
CA HIS A 89 -5.44 -8.94 -2.96
C HIS A 89 -6.60 -8.22 -2.27
N VAL A 90 -7.82 -8.38 -2.80
CA VAL A 90 -9.04 -7.86 -2.19
C VAL A 90 -9.80 -9.01 -1.53
N ASN A 91 -9.83 -9.01 -0.20
CA ASN A 91 -10.50 -10.03 0.59
C ASN A 91 -12.03 -9.79 0.65
N PRO A 92 -12.81 -10.83 1.00
CA PRO A 92 -14.22 -10.67 1.32
C PRO A 92 -14.44 -9.55 2.35
N GLY A 93 -15.33 -8.61 2.04
CA GLY A 93 -15.56 -7.42 2.87
C GLY A 93 -14.78 -6.17 2.45
N GLY A 94 -13.99 -6.24 1.37
CA GLY A 94 -13.35 -5.08 0.74
C GLY A 94 -12.00 -4.69 1.34
N ARG A 95 -11.46 -5.51 2.25
CA ARG A 95 -10.16 -5.31 2.86
C ARG A 95 -9.04 -5.66 1.88
N ILE A 96 -8.05 -4.79 1.78
CA ILE A 96 -6.90 -4.96 0.89
C ILE A 96 -5.69 -5.41 1.72
N THR A 97 -5.07 -6.51 1.32
CA THR A 97 -3.83 -7.04 1.94
C THR A 97 -2.91 -7.58 0.84
N GLN A 98 -1.62 -7.74 1.14
CA GLN A 98 -0.70 -8.35 0.18
C GLN A 98 -1.05 -9.82 -0.12
N PHE A 99 -1.50 -10.56 0.90
CA PHE A 99 -1.85 -11.98 0.82
C PHE A 99 -3.31 -12.24 1.20
N PRO A 100 -3.98 -13.25 0.62
CA PRO A 100 -5.32 -13.64 1.04
C PRO A 100 -5.37 -14.00 2.53
N GLU A 101 -6.39 -13.54 3.25
CA GLU A 101 -6.56 -13.83 4.69
C GLU A 101 -6.78 -15.32 4.98
N ASN A 102 -7.36 -16.05 4.02
CA ASN A 102 -7.61 -17.47 4.13
C ASN A 102 -6.71 -18.22 3.14
N GLN A 103 -5.46 -18.42 3.53
CA GLN A 103 -4.64 -19.48 2.93
C GLN A 103 -5.22 -20.79 3.45
N GLY A 104 -5.89 -21.55 2.59
CA GLY A 104 -6.52 -22.81 2.98
C GLY A 104 -5.60 -23.71 3.80
N GLN A 105 -6.17 -24.57 4.63
CA GLN A 105 -5.40 -25.50 5.45
C GLN A 105 -4.50 -26.37 4.54
N PHE A 106 -3.19 -26.18 4.63
CA PHE A 106 -2.23 -26.92 3.82
C PHE A 106 -1.89 -28.30 4.41
N PHE A 107 -2.20 -28.52 5.69
CA PHE A 107 -1.86 -29.74 6.40
C PHE A 107 -3.07 -30.31 7.13
N THR A 108 -3.28 -31.61 7.03
CA THR A 108 -4.27 -32.28 7.88
C THR A 108 -3.87 -32.12 9.36
N LYS A 109 -4.80 -32.36 10.30
CA LYS A 109 -4.50 -32.34 11.75
C LYS A 109 -3.38 -33.30 12.17
N LYS A 110 -2.97 -34.21 11.29
CA LYS A 110 -1.88 -35.17 11.50
C LYS A 110 -0.55 -34.73 10.89
N GLY A 111 -0.48 -33.56 10.25
CA GLY A 111 0.74 -32.98 9.66
C GLY A 111 1.05 -33.46 8.24
N GLU A 112 0.11 -34.13 7.59
CA GLU A 112 0.24 -34.56 6.19
C GLU A 112 -0.23 -33.46 5.25
N VAL A 113 0.38 -33.32 4.07
CA VAL A 113 -0.02 -32.32 3.08
C VAL A 113 -1.45 -32.62 2.61
N GLU A 114 -2.36 -31.65 2.76
CA GLU A 114 -3.76 -31.79 2.36
C GLU A 114 -3.85 -31.58 0.83
N THR A 115 -3.85 -32.67 0.06
CA THR A 115 -4.05 -32.61 -1.38
C THR A 115 -5.55 -32.51 -1.65
N HIS A 116 -6.03 -31.32 -2.00
CA HIS A 116 -7.33 -31.18 -2.65
C HIS A 116 -7.24 -31.90 -4.01
N GLN A 117 -7.64 -33.17 -4.06
CA GLN A 117 -7.91 -33.83 -5.33
C GLN A 117 -9.08 -33.09 -5.96
N ASP A 118 -8.85 -32.45 -7.10
CA ASP A 118 -9.88 -31.88 -7.95
C ASP A 118 -11.03 -32.88 -8.09
N GLU A 119 -12.20 -32.54 -7.55
CA GLU A 119 -13.44 -33.22 -7.85
C GLU A 119 -13.67 -33.08 -9.35
N LYS A 120 -13.42 -34.17 -10.08
CA LYS A 120 -13.97 -34.42 -11.40
C LYS A 120 -15.49 -34.29 -11.31
N GLU A 121 -16.05 -33.36 -12.07
CA GLU A 121 -17.29 -33.54 -12.86
C GLU A 121 -17.24 -32.66 -14.11
#